data_AF-A0AAW4JME7-F1
#
_entry.id   AF-A0AAW4JME7-F1
#
_cell.length_a   1.000
_cell.length_b   1.000
_cell.length_c   1.000
_cell.angle_alpha   90.00
_cell.angle_beta   90.00
_cell.angle_gamma   90.00
#
_symmetry.space_group_name_H-M   'P 1'
#
loop_
_entity.id
_entity.type
_entity.pdbx_description
1 polymer ?
#
loop_
_entity_poly.entity_id
_entity_poly.type
_entity_poly.pdbx_seq_one_letter_code
_entity_poly.pdbx_strand_id
1 'polypeptide(L)'
;MITATTGTGACPRCGATPVSLDGALPWCAGCDWNLDTYDARRQPPEFGWSRVDRRAHRLAARLTRQQYATLLGRSLESTGPGLTGVLVAGISVLLLLGVAGLAVAGVWLLFAYPFPNLAVVGGVALIALAVALRPRFGRLDRNYAGGR
;
A
#
# COMPACT_ATOMS: atom_id res chain seq x y z
N MET A 1 -11.93 7.12 16.91
CA MET A 1 -12.62 5.89 17.35
C MET A 1 -13.15 5.20 16.10
N ILE A 2 -13.00 3.88 15.99
CA ILE A 2 -13.57 3.09 14.88
C ILE A 2 -15.06 2.90 15.16
N THR A 3 -15.93 3.45 14.33
CA THR A 3 -17.38 3.30 14.50
C THR A 3 -17.82 2.02 13.79
N ALA A 4 -17.87 0.92 14.53
CA ALA A 4 -18.47 -0.32 14.04
C ALA A 4 -20.00 -0.18 14.08
N THR A 5 -20.63 -0.20 12.91
CA THR A 5 -22.09 -0.21 12.81
C THR A 5 -22.54 -1.64 12.55
N THR A 6 -23.42 -2.16 13.40
CA THR A 6 -24.04 -3.47 13.19
C THR A 6 -24.90 -3.41 11.93
N GLY A 7 -24.64 -4.30 10.96
CA GLY A 7 -25.38 -4.36 9.72
C GLY A 7 -26.79 -4.93 9.92
N THR A 8 -27.68 -4.67 8.97
CA THR A 8 -29.03 -5.25 8.96
C THR A 8 -29.01 -6.63 8.29
N GLY A 9 -29.54 -7.65 8.98
CA GLY A 9 -29.66 -9.03 8.48
C GLY A 9 -28.77 -10.03 9.19
N ALA A 10 -29.03 -11.33 8.97
CA ALA A 10 -28.21 -12.43 9.51
C ALA A 10 -27.19 -12.90 8.48
N CYS A 11 -25.98 -13.25 8.91
CA CYS A 11 -24.98 -13.86 8.04
C CYS A 11 -25.54 -15.16 7.43
N PRO A 12 -25.46 -15.35 6.10
CA PRO A 12 -26.01 -16.54 5.45
C PRO A 12 -25.26 -17.84 5.81
N ARG A 13 -24.08 -17.73 6.43
CA ARG A 13 -23.22 -18.88 6.76
C ARG A 13 -23.34 -19.34 8.20
N CYS A 14 -23.42 -18.41 9.16
CA CYS A 14 -23.43 -18.73 10.59
C CYS A 14 -24.56 -18.04 11.38
N GLY A 15 -25.42 -17.25 10.72
CA GLY A 15 -26.52 -16.53 11.37
C GLY A 15 -26.12 -15.33 12.22
N ALA A 16 -24.82 -15.11 12.49
CA ALA A 16 -24.37 -13.96 13.27
C ALA A 16 -24.63 -12.63 12.56
N THR A 17 -24.86 -11.57 13.33
CA THR A 17 -25.08 -10.22 12.79
C THR A 17 -23.78 -9.68 12.20
N PRO A 18 -23.74 -9.33 10.90
CA PRO A 18 -22.54 -8.78 10.28
C PRO A 18 -22.26 -7.37 10.80
N VAL A 19 -21.00 -6.95 10.71
CA VAL A 19 -20.52 -5.63 11.10
C VAL A 19 -20.06 -4.87 9.85
N SER A 20 -20.24 -3.56 9.85
CA SER A 20 -19.69 -2.66 8.84
C SER A 20 -18.83 -1.59 9.52
N LEU A 21 -17.70 -1.27 8.91
CA LEU A 21 -16.79 -0.23 9.37
C LEU A 21 -16.82 0.91 8.35
N ASP A 22 -17.24 2.10 8.80
CA ASP A 22 -17.20 3.34 8.01
C ASP A 22 -17.86 3.23 6.61
N GLY A 23 -18.94 2.45 6.49
CA GLY A 23 -19.65 2.25 5.22
C GLY A 23 -19.01 1.25 4.26
N ALA A 24 -18.02 0.47 4.71
CA ALA A 24 -17.55 -0.72 3.99
C ALA A 24 -18.67 -1.76 3.86
N LEU A 25 -18.53 -2.68 2.88
CA LEU A 25 -19.46 -3.81 2.77
C LEU A 25 -19.53 -4.59 4.11
N PRO A 26 -20.73 -4.98 4.55
CA PRO A 26 -20.90 -5.69 5.81
C PRO A 26 -20.23 -7.07 5.73
N TRP A 27 -19.45 -7.41 6.75
CA TRP A 27 -18.76 -8.70 6.86
C TRP A 27 -19.04 -9.35 8.21
N CYS A 28 -18.86 -10.67 8.31
CA CYS A 28 -19.17 -11.42 9.52
C CYS A 28 -17.91 -11.72 10.33
N ALA A 29 -17.82 -11.22 11.56
CA ALA A 29 -16.68 -11.47 12.46
C ALA A 29 -16.59 -12.90 12.99
N GLY A 30 -17.67 -13.69 12.90
CA GLY A 30 -17.68 -15.07 13.40
C GLY A 30 -17.22 -16.13 12.39
N CYS A 31 -17.33 -15.86 11.10
CA CYS A 31 -17.00 -16.83 10.05
C CYS A 31 -16.28 -16.25 8.83
N ASP A 32 -15.84 -14.99 8.94
CA ASP A 32 -15.14 -14.18 7.93
C ASP A 32 -15.87 -14.07 6.58
N TRP A 33 -17.19 -14.27 6.60
CA TRP A 33 -18.00 -14.08 5.40
C TRP A 33 -17.94 -12.63 4.95
N ASN A 34 -17.65 -12.42 3.65
CA ASN A 34 -17.53 -11.12 2.99
C ASN A 34 -16.38 -10.21 3.48
N LEU A 35 -15.44 -10.73 4.28
CA LEU A 35 -14.28 -9.96 4.76
C LEU A 35 -13.30 -9.60 3.64
N ASP A 36 -13.03 -10.54 2.72
CA ASP A 36 -12.05 -10.38 1.62
C ASP A 36 -12.67 -9.80 0.32
N THR A 37 -13.88 -9.29 0.39
CA THR A 37 -14.61 -8.87 -0.81
C THR A 37 -14.08 -7.54 -1.34
N TYR A 38 -13.75 -7.53 -2.63
CA TYR A 38 -13.26 -6.34 -3.31
C TYR A 38 -14.37 -5.29 -3.46
N ASP A 39 -14.23 -4.15 -2.78
CA ASP A 39 -15.10 -2.98 -2.92
C ASP A 39 -14.52 -1.94 -3.90
N ALA A 40 -15.02 -1.97 -5.13
CA ALA A 40 -14.60 -1.03 -6.17
C ALA A 40 -15.02 0.43 -5.91
N ARG A 41 -15.99 0.69 -5.02
CA ARG A 41 -16.44 2.06 -4.72
C ARG A 41 -15.50 2.76 -3.73
N ARG A 42 -14.81 1.98 -2.90
CA ARG A 42 -13.97 2.48 -1.81
C ARG A 42 -12.49 2.38 -2.12
N GLN A 43 -12.07 1.40 -2.92
CA GLN A 43 -10.69 1.28 -3.39
C GLN A 43 -10.51 2.07 -4.70
N PRO A 44 -9.86 3.25 -4.70
CA PRO A 44 -9.51 3.92 -5.94
C PRO A 44 -8.58 3.02 -6.77
N PRO A 45 -8.71 2.99 -8.10
CA PRO A 45 -7.87 2.16 -8.95
C PRO A 45 -6.41 2.61 -8.83
N GLU A 46 -5.54 1.72 -8.36
CA GLU A 46 -4.12 2.03 -8.15
C GLU A 46 -3.35 2.09 -9.46
N PHE A 47 -3.67 1.17 -10.38
CA PHE A 47 -3.03 1.05 -11.69
C PHE A 47 -3.93 1.50 -12.84
N GLY A 48 -5.18 1.90 -12.56
CA GLY A 48 -6.17 2.27 -13.57
C GLY A 48 -6.79 1.08 -14.32
N TRP A 49 -6.35 -0.16 -14.03
CA TRP A 49 -6.78 -1.38 -14.71
C TRP A 49 -7.50 -2.32 -13.73
N SER A 50 -8.84 -2.40 -13.85
CA SER A 50 -9.70 -3.14 -12.92
C SER A 50 -9.32 -4.62 -12.72
N ARG A 51 -8.74 -5.28 -13.72
CA ARG A 51 -8.26 -6.67 -13.60
C ARG A 51 -6.97 -6.77 -12.79
N VAL A 52 -6.08 -5.79 -12.91
CA VAL A 52 -4.82 -5.73 -12.16
C VAL A 52 -5.15 -5.43 -10.70
N ASP A 53 -6.01 -4.45 -10.45
CA ASP A 53 -6.42 -4.06 -9.10
C ASP A 53 -7.09 -5.23 -8.36
N ARG A 54 -7.98 -6.00 -9.03
CA ARG A 54 -8.56 -7.22 -8.45
C ARG A 54 -7.53 -8.30 -8.13
N ARG A 55 -6.50 -8.47 -8.98
CA ARG A 55 -5.43 -9.44 -8.70
C ARG A 55 -4.54 -8.97 -7.56
N ALA A 56 -4.20 -7.69 -7.52
CA ALA A 56 -3.46 -7.08 -6.42
C ALA A 56 -4.20 -7.26 -5.08
N HIS A 57 -5.51 -6.99 -5.05
CA HIS A 57 -6.34 -7.20 -3.85
C HIS A 57 -6.34 -8.67 -3.40
N ARG A 58 -6.45 -9.62 -4.32
CA ARG A 58 -6.38 -11.06 -4.00
C ARG A 58 -5.01 -11.47 -3.45
N LEU A 59 -3.92 -10.91 -3.97
CA LEU A 59 -2.57 -11.18 -3.46
C LEU A 59 -2.37 -10.57 -2.07
N ALA A 60 -2.80 -9.32 -1.87
CA ALA A 60 -2.77 -8.66 -0.57
C ALA A 60 -3.53 -9.46 0.48
N ALA A 61 -4.79 -9.85 0.20
CA ALA A 61 -5.60 -10.66 1.11
C ALA A 61 -4.93 -12.01 1.47
N ARG A 62 -4.28 -12.67 0.50
CA ARG A 62 -3.53 -13.91 0.76
C ARG A 62 -2.32 -13.68 1.66
N LEU A 63 -1.54 -12.65 1.41
CA LEU A 63 -0.36 -12.31 2.21
C LEU A 63 -0.76 -11.93 3.64
N THR A 64 -1.80 -11.12 3.81
CA THR A 64 -2.34 -10.76 5.12
C THR A 64 -2.79 -11.98 5.90
N ARG A 65 -3.48 -12.94 5.25
CA ARG A 65 -3.88 -14.19 5.91
C ARG A 65 -2.67 -15.03 6.34
N GLN A 66 -1.62 -15.11 5.53
CA GLN A 66 -0.39 -15.81 5.89
C GLN A 66 0.34 -15.16 7.08
N GLN A 67 0.42 -13.82 7.06
CA GLN A 67 0.98 -13.04 8.16
C GLN A 67 0.17 -13.24 9.45
N TYR A 68 -1.16 -13.16 9.37
CA TYR A 68 -2.04 -13.38 10.50
C TYR A 68 -1.92 -14.80 11.06
N ALA A 69 -1.87 -15.82 10.20
CA ALA A 69 -1.65 -17.20 10.62
C ALA A 69 -0.31 -17.39 11.34
N THR A 70 0.73 -16.68 10.89
CA THR A 70 2.05 -16.68 11.53
C THR A 70 2.01 -15.96 12.89
N LEU A 71 1.24 -14.88 13.00
CA LEU A 71 1.06 -14.12 14.24
C LEU A 71 0.22 -14.88 15.29
N LEU A 72 -0.79 -15.64 14.88
CA LEU A 72 -1.61 -16.44 15.81
C LEU A 72 -0.79 -17.50 16.57
N GLY A 73 0.30 -17.99 15.97
CA GLY A 73 1.18 -19.00 16.58
C GLY A 73 2.28 -18.44 17.48
N ARG A 74 2.35 -17.11 17.68
CA ARG A 74 3.47 -16.42 18.32
C ARG A 74 2.97 -15.33 19.28
N SER A 75 3.61 -15.16 20.44
CA SER A 75 3.32 -13.99 21.30
C SER A 75 3.65 -12.70 20.53
N LEU A 76 2.75 -11.71 20.62
CA LEU A 76 2.92 -10.35 20.07
C LEU A 76 4.00 -9.55 20.82
N GLU A 77 5.01 -10.21 21.39
CA GLU A 77 6.22 -9.52 21.83
C GLU A 77 6.88 -8.91 20.61
N SER A 78 7.28 -7.64 20.75
CA SER A 78 8.11 -6.96 19.77
C SER A 78 9.39 -7.77 19.62
N THR A 79 9.48 -8.64 18.63
CA THR A 79 10.79 -9.10 18.19
C THR A 79 11.44 -7.85 17.67
N GLY A 80 12.48 -7.39 18.37
CA GLY A 80 13.34 -6.29 17.92
C GLY A 80 13.77 -6.51 16.47
N PRO A 81 14.34 -5.50 15.81
CA PRO A 81 14.61 -5.55 14.37
C PRO A 81 15.39 -6.81 14.02
N GLY A 82 14.67 -7.82 13.51
CA GLY A 82 15.30 -9.05 13.06
C GLY A 82 16.21 -8.75 11.87
N LEU A 83 17.11 -9.66 11.55
CA LEU A 83 18.01 -9.52 10.41
C LEU A 83 17.26 -9.11 9.12
N THR A 84 16.06 -9.67 8.93
CA THR A 84 15.13 -9.33 7.85
C THR A 84 14.68 -7.88 7.88
N GLY A 85 14.36 -7.33 9.05
CA GLY A 85 13.96 -5.93 9.21
C GLY A 85 15.09 -4.96 8.85
N VAL A 86 16.32 -5.28 9.27
CA VAL A 86 17.52 -4.51 8.91
C VAL A 86 17.79 -4.60 7.40
N LEU A 87 17.65 -5.78 6.81
CA LEU A 87 17.84 -5.98 5.37
C LEU A 87 16.83 -5.18 4.55
N VAL A 88 15.55 -5.23 4.92
CA VAL A 88 14.47 -4.48 4.26
C VAL A 88 14.69 -2.98 4.41
N ALA A 89 15.09 -2.51 5.59
CA ALA A 89 15.44 -1.11 5.82
C ALA A 89 16.63 -0.68 4.94
N GLY A 90 17.69 -1.49 4.88
CA GLY A 90 18.86 -1.25 4.04
C GLY A 90 18.52 -1.15 2.55
N ILE A 91 17.73 -2.10 2.04
CA ILE A 91 17.26 -2.08 0.64
C ILE A 91 16.42 -0.82 0.36
N SER A 92 15.56 -0.43 1.31
CA SER A 92 14.73 0.76 1.19
C SER A 92 15.58 2.04 1.12
N VAL A 93 16.59 2.15 1.99
CA VAL A 93 17.53 3.29 1.98
C VAL A 93 18.32 3.33 0.67
N LEU A 94 18.82 2.19 0.19
CA LEU A 94 19.57 2.10 -1.06
C LEU A 94 18.73 2.54 -2.26
N LEU A 95 17.47 2.12 -2.31
CA LEU A 95 16.51 2.57 -3.34
C LEU A 95 16.30 4.08 -3.29
N LEU A 96 16.11 4.66 -2.10
CA LEU A 96 15.93 6.10 -1.94
C LEU A 96 17.17 6.89 -2.36
N LEU A 97 18.37 6.42 -2.00
CA LEU A 97 19.63 7.04 -2.40
C LEU A 97 19.85 6.95 -3.91
N GLY A 98 19.51 5.82 -4.54
CA GLY A 98 19.57 5.67 -5.99
C GLY A 98 18.68 6.69 -6.71
N VAL A 99 17.43 6.84 -6.27
CA VAL A 99 16.49 7.83 -6.82
C VAL A 99 16.99 9.26 -6.60
N ALA A 100 17.55 9.58 -5.44
CA ALA A 100 18.14 10.89 -5.17
C ALA A 100 19.36 11.16 -6.06
N GLY A 101 20.23 10.17 -6.24
CA GLY A 101 21.41 10.27 -7.13
C GLY A 101 21.01 10.53 -8.58
N LEU A 102 19.98 9.84 -9.07
CA LEU A 102 19.40 10.08 -10.41
C LEU A 102 18.92 11.52 -10.58
N ALA A 103 18.22 12.07 -9.59
CA ALA A 103 17.74 13.44 -9.63
C ALA A 103 18.90 14.46 -9.60
N VAL A 104 19.89 14.26 -8.73
CA VAL A 104 21.07 15.14 -8.62
C VAL A 104 21.89 15.10 -9.91
N ALA A 105 22.13 13.91 -10.47
CA ALA A 105 22.85 13.76 -11.73
C ALA A 105 22.10 14.43 -12.90
N GLY A 106 20.77 14.29 -12.96
CA GLY A 106 19.96 14.95 -13.98
C GLY A 106 20.00 16.47 -13.91
N VAL A 107 19.91 17.05 -12.70
CA VAL A 107 20.06 18.49 -12.48
C VAL A 107 21.48 18.95 -12.82
N TRP A 108 22.50 18.21 -12.40
CA TRP A 108 23.89 18.55 -12.69
C TRP A 108 24.18 18.58 -14.20
N LEU A 109 23.69 17.60 -14.97
CA LEU A 109 23.83 17.58 -16.43
C LEU A 109 23.19 18.81 -17.10
N LEU A 110 22.04 19.26 -16.61
CA LEU A 110 21.34 20.43 -17.15
C LEU A 110 22.10 21.75 -16.90
N PHE A 111 22.82 21.85 -15.77
CA PHE A 111 23.62 23.03 -15.45
C PHE A 111 25.02 23.00 -16.07
N ALA A 112 25.62 21.82 -16.22
CA ALA A 112 26.99 21.67 -16.72
C ALA A 112 27.09 21.85 -18.25
N TYR A 113 26.02 21.59 -19.01
CA TYR A 113 26.04 21.65 -20.48
C TYR A 113 24.95 22.58 -21.03
N PRO A 114 25.32 23.72 -21.66
CA PRO A 114 24.37 24.60 -22.32
C PRO A 114 23.76 23.97 -23.58
N PHE A 115 22.56 24.41 -23.92
CA PHE A 115 21.77 23.92 -25.06
C PHE A 115 22.46 24.26 -26.41
N PRO A 116 22.45 23.37 -27.43
CA PRO A 116 21.81 22.05 -27.51
C PRO A 116 22.82 20.90 -27.34
N ASN A 117 22.61 20.04 -26.34
CA ASN A 117 23.44 18.84 -26.12
C ASN A 117 22.55 17.64 -25.71
N LEU A 118 22.88 16.43 -26.19
CA LEU A 118 22.21 15.16 -25.83
C LEU A 118 22.19 14.91 -24.31
N ALA A 119 23.12 15.53 -23.57
CA ALA A 119 23.14 15.58 -22.11
C ALA A 119 21.81 16.09 -21.50
N VAL A 120 21.12 17.03 -22.17
CA VAL A 120 19.84 17.58 -21.71
C VAL A 120 18.73 16.53 -21.78
N VAL A 121 18.70 15.73 -22.86
CA VAL A 121 17.72 14.63 -23.03
C VAL A 121 17.96 13.55 -21.97
N GLY A 122 19.23 13.22 -21.70
CA GLY A 122 19.61 12.31 -20.62
C GLY A 122 19.17 12.82 -19.24
N GLY A 123 19.42 14.10 -18.93
CA GLY A 123 19.03 14.70 -17.66
C GLY A 123 17.52 14.67 -17.42
N VAL A 124 16.72 15.03 -18.44
CA VAL A 124 15.25 14.97 -18.39
C VAL A 124 14.77 13.53 -18.19
N ALA A 125 15.37 12.55 -18.88
CA ALA A 125 15.01 11.14 -18.73
C ALA A 125 15.27 10.62 -17.31
N LEU A 126 16.40 10.99 -16.69
CA LEU A 126 16.73 10.59 -15.31
C LEU A 126 15.77 11.22 -14.28
N ILE A 127 15.38 12.48 -14.48
CA ILE A 127 14.40 13.16 -13.63
C ILE A 127 13.01 12.51 -13.80
N ALA A 128 12.59 12.24 -15.04
CA ALA A 128 11.32 11.57 -15.31
C ALA A 128 11.27 10.17 -14.67
N LEU A 129 12.37 9.42 -14.75
CA LEU A 129 12.52 8.11 -14.11
C LEU A 129 12.44 8.23 -12.59
N ALA A 130 13.12 9.20 -11.98
CA ALA A 130 13.03 9.46 -10.54
C ALA A 130 11.59 9.80 -10.09
N VAL A 131 10.86 10.60 -10.87
CA VAL A 131 9.45 10.91 -10.61
C VAL A 131 8.56 9.67 -10.75
N ALA A 132 8.83 8.80 -11.72
CA ALA A 132 8.09 7.56 -11.91
C ALA A 132 8.34 6.54 -10.79
N LEU A 133 9.59 6.40 -10.33
CA LEU A 133 9.96 5.52 -9.22
C LEU A 133 9.59 6.07 -7.85
N ARG A 134 9.15 7.34 -7.76
CA ARG A 134 8.76 7.97 -6.49
C ARG A 134 7.78 7.04 -5.76
N PRO A 135 8.16 6.48 -4.59
CA PRO A 135 7.29 5.57 -3.86
C PRO A 135 6.03 6.32 -3.47
N ARG A 136 4.93 5.95 -4.12
CA ARG A 136 3.61 6.50 -3.83
C ARG A 136 3.15 5.84 -2.54
N PHE A 137 3.51 6.42 -1.40
CA PHE A 137 2.85 6.08 -0.15
C PHE A 137 1.37 6.36 -0.36
N GLY A 138 0.58 5.28 -0.44
CA GLY A 138 -0.86 5.38 -0.65
C GLY A 138 -1.44 6.40 0.31
N ARG A 139 -2.35 7.26 -0.17
CA ARG A 139 -3.08 8.18 0.71
C ARG A 139 -3.84 7.32 1.70
N LEU A 140 -3.40 7.33 2.96
CA LEU A 140 -4.22 6.86 4.06
C LEU A 140 -5.48 7.72 4.05
N ASP A 141 -6.65 7.08 3.94
CA ASP A 141 -7.91 7.80 3.93
C ASP A 141 -7.99 8.71 5.16
N ARG A 142 -8.34 9.97 4.90
CA ARG A 142 -8.36 11.03 5.92
C ARG A 142 -9.35 10.73 7.06
N ASN A 143 -10.27 9.79 6.84
CA ASN A 143 -11.23 9.32 7.82
C ASN A 143 -10.59 8.52 8.96
N TYR A 144 -9.34 8.07 8.84
CA TYR A 144 -8.58 7.45 9.94
C TYR A 144 -7.85 8.49 10.83
N ALA A 145 -7.60 9.70 10.33
CA ALA A 145 -6.84 10.74 11.03
C ALA A 145 -7.71 11.85 11.67
N GLY A 146 -9.03 11.81 11.44
CA GLY A 146 -9.99 12.78 11.97
C GLY A 146 -10.67 12.28 13.25
N GLY A 147 -9.90 12.13 14.33
CA GLY A 147 -10.44 11.88 15.68
C GLY A 147 -10.06 13.01 16.63
N ARG A 148 -10.73 14.15 16.51
CA ARG A 148 -10.90 15.10 17.60
C ARG A 148 -12.37 15.13 17.97
#